data_AF-A0AAW9YWI3-F1
#
_entry.id   AF-A0AAW9YWI3-F1
#
_cell.length_a   1.000
_cell.length_b   1.000
_cell.length_c   1.000
_cell.angle_alpha   90.00
_cell.angle_beta   90.00
_cell.angle_gamma   90.00
#
_symmetry.space_group_name_H-M   'P 1'
#
loop_
_entity.id
_entity.type
_entity.pdbx_description
1 polymer ?
#
loop_
_entity_poly.entity_id
_entity_poly.type
_entity_poly.pdbx_seq_one_letter_code
_entity_poly.pdbx_strand_id
1 'polypeptide(L)'
;MPINLIKKFHSLFGDKFLSQQESNAEDIEVALNKNEKYKNYHEKEQATSHTSNQILHTLSDGTTNKTSDELKYQRKQIEALVLGHNGDGVQELRASRTSMDAQNFDSLSSRLYHDFLTEKNNREKLRTELLSKIMRVVNVDDYGGDPTGQKDSTQAFADALADGNRMVTMSAGTYLTTGIKMPNNSRLVGQGADITIIKFMDNTPAENIGITNLKMSGYAKNISLENFSFNGNKFRQNKALKPAGGSRSSNIRLAGVTNGYVYNVKSYDALLHCIDVTYASDDYFYQGDGNRVPESLESKHVHIDNC
;
A
#
# COMPACT_ATOMS: atom_id res chain seq x y z
N MET A 1 14.78 39.85 -20.59
CA MET A 1 15.59 40.30 -21.75
C MET A 1 15.16 39.49 -22.96
N PRO A 2 14.99 40.11 -24.13
CA PRO A 2 14.68 39.37 -25.35
C PRO A 2 15.87 38.44 -25.71
N ILE A 3 15.56 37.20 -26.09
CA ILE A 3 16.55 36.24 -26.58
C ILE A 3 16.79 36.56 -28.06
N ASN A 4 18.05 36.83 -28.42
CA ASN A 4 18.43 37.20 -29.78
C ASN A 4 19.20 36.06 -30.44
N LEU A 5 18.47 35.05 -30.89
CA LEU A 5 19.06 33.92 -31.62
C LEU A 5 19.69 34.37 -32.94
N ILE A 6 20.76 33.69 -33.35
CA ILE A 6 21.38 33.84 -34.65
C ILE A 6 20.42 33.29 -35.69
N LYS A 7 19.77 34.17 -36.45
CA LYS A 7 18.78 33.79 -37.49
C LYS A 7 19.41 33.52 -38.86
N LYS A 8 20.62 34.05 -39.09
CA LYS A 8 21.39 33.86 -40.33
C LYS A 8 22.71 33.20 -40.00
N PHE A 9 22.77 31.90 -40.20
CA PHE A 9 23.98 31.12 -39.99
C PHE A 9 25.02 31.41 -41.07
N HIS A 10 26.27 31.05 -40.77
CA HIS A 10 27.34 31.02 -41.74
C HIS A 10 26.91 30.16 -42.95
N SER A 11 27.15 30.65 -44.17
CA SER A 11 26.65 30.00 -45.40
C SER A 11 27.40 28.72 -45.78
N LEU A 12 28.56 28.48 -45.18
CA LEU A 12 29.37 27.28 -45.39
C LEU A 12 29.41 26.46 -44.11
N PHE A 13 29.29 25.14 -44.26
CA PHE A 13 29.43 24.18 -43.18
C PHE A 13 30.88 24.14 -42.67
N GLY A 14 31.07 24.32 -41.37
CA GLY A 14 32.36 24.36 -40.70
C GLY A 14 32.22 24.86 -39.26
N ASP A 15 33.35 25.08 -38.56
CA ASP A 15 33.39 25.39 -37.12
C ASP A 15 32.53 26.60 -36.73
N LYS A 16 32.48 27.62 -37.60
CA LYS A 16 31.65 28.82 -37.38
C LYS A 16 30.16 28.54 -37.52
N PHE A 17 29.74 27.65 -38.42
CA PHE A 17 28.33 27.25 -38.52
C PHE A 17 27.92 26.41 -37.30
N LEU A 18 28.75 25.46 -36.89
CA LEU A 18 28.49 24.58 -35.74
C LEU A 18 28.40 25.37 -34.43
N SER A 19 29.37 26.24 -34.15
CA SER A 19 29.36 27.10 -32.95
C SER A 19 28.14 28.03 -32.87
N GLN A 20 27.62 28.51 -34.02
CA GLN A 20 26.39 29.29 -34.04
C GLN A 20 25.14 28.47 -33.73
N GLN A 21 25.11 27.19 -34.11
CA GLN A 21 24.01 26.28 -33.76
C GLN A 21 24.07 25.88 -32.28
N GLU A 22 25.24 25.53 -31.78
CA GLU A 22 25.47 25.19 -30.37
C GLU A 22 25.09 26.36 -29.46
N SER A 23 25.58 27.57 -29.76
CA SER A 23 25.23 28.78 -29.02
C SER A 23 23.72 29.05 -29.01
N ASN A 24 23.03 28.88 -30.14
CA ASN A 24 21.57 29.02 -30.18
C ASN A 24 20.87 27.95 -29.32
N ALA A 25 21.34 26.70 -29.36
CA ALA A 25 20.75 25.60 -28.60
C ALA A 25 20.90 25.81 -27.09
N GLU A 26 22.09 26.23 -26.64
CA GLU A 26 22.36 26.59 -25.24
C GLU A 26 21.48 27.77 -24.78
N ASP A 27 21.38 28.83 -25.59
CA ASP A 27 20.55 30.00 -25.28
C ASP A 27 19.07 29.62 -25.15
N ILE A 28 18.58 28.74 -26.03
CA ILE A 28 17.20 28.21 -25.98
C ILE A 28 17.00 27.39 -24.70
N GLU A 29 17.90 26.46 -24.40
CA GLU A 29 17.79 25.62 -23.20
C GLU A 29 17.77 26.47 -21.93
N VAL A 30 18.69 27.42 -21.79
CA VAL A 30 18.74 28.34 -20.64
C VAL A 30 17.45 29.14 -20.51
N ALA A 31 16.89 29.61 -21.62
CA ALA A 31 15.63 30.33 -21.61
C ALA A 31 14.44 29.46 -21.19
N LEU A 32 14.34 28.24 -21.71
CA LEU A 32 13.29 27.28 -21.36
C LEU A 32 13.38 26.91 -19.88
N ASN A 33 14.58 26.61 -19.38
CA ASN A 33 14.83 26.29 -17.98
C ASN A 33 14.47 27.47 -17.05
N LYS A 34 14.79 28.70 -17.44
CA LYS A 34 14.37 29.90 -16.69
C LYS A 34 12.85 30.07 -16.65
N ASN A 35 12.19 29.83 -17.78
CA ASN A 35 10.73 29.93 -17.87
C ASN A 35 10.04 28.85 -17.01
N GLU A 36 10.52 27.61 -17.08
CA GLU A 36 10.00 26.50 -16.27
C GLU A 36 10.21 26.75 -14.77
N LYS A 37 11.39 27.28 -14.40
CA LYS A 37 11.64 27.69 -13.02
C LYS A 37 10.69 28.80 -12.56
N TYR A 38 10.47 29.81 -13.39
CA TYR A 38 9.55 30.90 -13.07
C TYR A 38 8.10 30.40 -12.96
N LYS A 39 7.67 29.50 -13.85
CA LYS A 39 6.36 28.86 -13.80
C LYS A 39 6.16 28.08 -12.49
N ASN A 40 7.11 27.22 -12.12
CA ASN A 40 7.04 26.46 -10.86
C ASN A 40 6.99 27.38 -9.64
N TYR A 41 7.79 28.45 -9.64
CA TYR A 41 7.74 29.48 -8.60
C TYR A 41 6.36 30.15 -8.56
N HIS A 42 5.82 30.59 -9.70
CA HIS A 42 4.51 31.24 -9.80
C HIS A 42 3.36 30.35 -9.32
N GLU A 43 3.43 29.05 -9.61
CA GLU A 43 2.41 28.05 -9.27
C GLU A 43 2.44 27.64 -7.79
N LYS A 44 3.62 27.58 -7.15
CA LYS A 44 3.77 26.93 -5.83
C LYS A 44 4.30 27.83 -4.71
N GLU A 45 5.08 28.85 -5.04
CA GLU A 45 5.86 29.61 -4.05
C GLU A 45 5.48 31.09 -4.01
N GLN A 46 5.06 31.66 -5.15
CA GLN A 46 4.65 33.06 -5.22
C GLN A 46 3.35 33.27 -4.43
N ALA A 47 3.48 33.88 -3.24
CA ALA A 47 2.36 34.05 -2.30
C ALA A 47 1.16 34.83 -2.88
N THR A 48 1.43 35.86 -3.71
CA THR A 48 0.38 36.70 -4.34
C THR A 48 0.56 36.69 -5.85
N SER A 49 0.13 35.60 -6.49
CA SER A 49 0.19 35.42 -7.95
C SER A 49 -0.92 36.13 -8.72
N HIS A 50 -2.10 36.25 -8.10
CA HIS A 50 -3.29 36.81 -8.73
C HIS A 50 -4.03 37.76 -7.80
N THR A 51 -4.75 38.70 -8.40
CA THR A 51 -5.76 39.51 -7.71
C THR A 51 -7.13 38.88 -7.91
N SER A 52 -8.07 39.15 -7.01
CA SER A 52 -9.45 38.62 -7.11
C SER A 52 -10.20 39.08 -8.37
N ASN A 53 -9.73 40.15 -9.05
CA ASN A 53 -10.27 40.59 -10.35
C ASN A 53 -9.95 39.60 -11.50
N GLN A 54 -8.97 38.72 -11.32
CA GLN A 54 -8.53 37.71 -12.30
C GLN A 54 -9.16 36.34 -12.06
N ILE A 55 -9.97 36.19 -11.01
CA ILE A 55 -10.60 34.94 -10.59
C ILE A 55 -12.09 35.03 -10.91
N LEU A 56 -12.60 34.07 -11.68
CA LEU A 56 -14.03 33.89 -11.90
C LEU A 56 -14.58 32.91 -10.86
N HIS A 57 -15.76 33.21 -10.34
CA HIS A 57 -16.51 32.33 -9.45
C HIS A 57 -17.90 32.09 -10.02
N THR A 58 -18.33 30.82 -10.04
CA THR A 58 -19.67 30.42 -10.49
C THR A 58 -20.49 30.05 -9.27
N LEU A 59 -21.59 30.77 -9.07
CA LEU A 59 -22.52 30.56 -7.96
C LEU A 59 -23.38 29.31 -8.20
N SER A 60 -24.09 28.87 -7.16
CA SER A 60 -24.94 27.67 -7.21
C SER A 60 -26.11 27.77 -8.20
N ASP A 61 -26.51 28.99 -8.56
CA ASP A 61 -27.53 29.26 -9.60
C ASP A 61 -26.97 29.28 -11.03
N GLY A 62 -25.66 29.04 -11.20
CA GLY A 62 -24.97 29.05 -12.49
C GLY A 62 -24.46 30.42 -12.94
N THR A 63 -24.70 31.49 -12.19
CA THR A 63 -24.17 32.83 -12.49
C THR A 63 -22.66 32.87 -12.29
N THR A 64 -21.91 33.35 -13.29
CA THR A 64 -20.46 33.51 -13.20
C THR A 64 -20.07 34.98 -13.17
N ASN A 65 -19.34 35.40 -12.13
CA ASN A 65 -18.81 36.76 -11.97
C ASN A 65 -17.35 36.75 -11.52
N LYS A 66 -16.67 37.90 -11.57
CA LYS A 66 -15.36 38.04 -10.92
C LYS A 66 -15.52 38.00 -9.41
N THR A 67 -14.65 37.26 -8.72
CA THR A 67 -14.66 37.15 -7.26
C THR A 67 -14.59 38.52 -6.58
N SER A 68 -13.84 39.46 -7.15
CA SER A 68 -13.77 40.83 -6.67
C SER A 68 -15.10 41.57 -6.66
N ASP A 69 -15.93 41.35 -7.68
CA ASP A 69 -17.17 42.10 -7.89
C ASP A 69 -18.25 41.54 -6.97
N GLU A 70 -18.30 40.22 -6.79
CA GLU A 70 -19.15 39.55 -5.82
C GLU A 70 -18.82 39.99 -4.38
N LEU A 71 -17.53 40.01 -3.98
CA LEU A 71 -17.13 40.43 -2.64
C LEU A 71 -17.48 41.91 -2.35
N LYS A 72 -17.31 42.80 -3.35
CA LYS A 72 -17.71 44.21 -3.21
C LYS A 72 -19.22 44.35 -3.07
N TYR A 73 -19.98 43.61 -3.88
CA TYR A 73 -21.43 43.60 -3.84
C TYR A 73 -21.95 43.11 -2.48
N GLN A 74 -21.47 41.96 -2.00
CA GLN A 74 -21.83 41.40 -0.69
C GLN A 74 -21.48 42.36 0.45
N ARG A 75 -20.30 43.00 0.40
CA ARG A 75 -19.92 44.01 1.40
C ARG A 75 -20.89 45.18 1.44
N LYS A 76 -21.33 45.68 0.28
CA LYS A 76 -22.32 46.78 0.21
C LYS A 76 -23.71 46.36 0.69
N GLN A 77 -24.13 45.14 0.41
CA GLN A 77 -25.35 44.57 0.97
C GLN A 77 -25.29 44.51 2.50
N ILE A 78 -24.16 44.09 3.08
CA ILE A 78 -23.96 44.07 4.55
C ILE A 78 -23.95 45.49 5.13
N GLU A 79 -23.25 46.44 4.52
CA GLU A 79 -23.19 47.84 4.98
C GLU A 79 -24.58 48.52 4.96
N ALA A 80 -25.45 48.13 4.03
CA ALA A 80 -26.81 48.66 3.91
C ALA A 80 -27.86 47.84 4.68
N LEU A 81 -27.47 46.71 5.29
CA LEU A 81 -28.39 45.81 5.97
C LEU A 81 -28.98 46.47 7.22
N VAL A 82 -30.31 46.50 7.30
CA VAL A 82 -31.04 47.00 8.47
C VAL A 82 -31.70 45.82 9.19
N LEU A 83 -31.39 45.67 10.48
CA LEU A 83 -31.95 44.62 11.33
C LEU A 83 -32.90 45.22 12.37
N GLY A 84 -34.11 44.66 12.47
CA GLY A 84 -35.06 45.02 13.52
C GLY A 84 -34.69 44.37 14.86
N HIS A 85 -34.94 45.09 15.95
CA HIS A 85 -34.90 44.54 17.31
C HIS A 85 -36.18 43.72 17.57
N ASN A 86 -36.15 42.45 17.16
CA ASN A 86 -37.31 41.55 17.22
C ASN A 86 -37.41 40.79 18.57
N GLY A 87 -36.66 41.22 19.58
CA GLY A 87 -36.51 40.54 20.87
C GLY A 87 -35.08 40.07 21.13
N ASP A 88 -34.82 39.68 22.38
CA ASP A 88 -33.50 39.32 22.87
C ASP A 88 -32.98 38.05 22.19
N GLY A 89 -31.83 38.15 21.51
CA GLY A 89 -31.14 37.01 20.87
C GLY A 89 -31.79 36.45 19.60
N VAL A 90 -32.93 36.99 19.14
CA VAL A 90 -33.66 36.42 17.98
C VAL A 90 -32.83 36.47 16.69
N GLN A 91 -32.14 37.57 16.42
CA GLN A 91 -31.32 37.71 15.21
C GLN A 91 -30.04 36.86 15.28
N GLU A 92 -29.42 36.76 16.46
CA GLU A 92 -28.27 35.89 16.70
C GLU A 92 -28.62 34.41 16.47
N LEU A 93 -29.75 33.96 17.02
CA LEU A 93 -30.25 32.61 16.83
C LEU A 93 -30.55 32.33 15.35
N ARG A 94 -31.12 33.31 14.62
CA ARG A 94 -31.40 33.17 13.19
C ARG A 94 -30.12 33.08 12.36
N ALA A 95 -29.12 33.92 12.65
CA ALA A 95 -27.81 33.86 11.99
C ALA A 95 -27.08 32.53 12.26
N SER A 96 -27.27 31.96 13.45
CA SER A 96 -26.66 30.67 13.84
C SER A 96 -27.22 29.46 13.09
N ARG A 97 -28.33 29.61 12.33
CA ARG A 97 -28.97 28.52 11.56
C ARG A 97 -28.29 28.24 10.22
N THR A 98 -27.30 29.03 9.83
CA THR A 98 -26.47 28.72 8.66
C THR A 98 -25.31 27.82 9.09
N SER A 99 -25.12 26.70 8.41
CA SER A 99 -24.01 25.77 8.64
C SER A 99 -22.71 26.25 8.00
N MET A 100 -21.60 25.57 8.33
CA MET A 100 -20.27 25.88 7.81
C MET A 100 -20.13 25.62 6.30
N ASP A 101 -20.95 24.74 5.73
CA ASP A 101 -21.06 24.48 4.28
C ASP A 101 -22.11 25.36 3.59
N ALA A 102 -22.48 26.48 4.22
CA ALA A 102 -23.37 27.52 3.69
C ALA A 102 -24.82 27.06 3.41
N GLN A 103 -25.31 26.03 4.10
CA GLN A 103 -26.73 25.65 4.06
C GLN A 103 -27.52 26.36 5.16
N ASN A 104 -28.71 26.83 4.83
CA ASN A 104 -29.62 27.46 5.78
C ASN A 104 -30.62 26.43 6.32
N PHE A 105 -30.87 26.46 7.63
CA PHE A 105 -31.82 25.58 8.29
C PHE A 105 -32.96 26.36 8.96
N ASP A 106 -34.11 25.72 9.11
CA ASP A 106 -35.27 26.32 9.78
C ASP A 106 -35.03 26.55 11.27
N SER A 107 -34.17 25.73 11.91
CA SER A 107 -33.85 25.82 13.33
C SER A 107 -32.36 25.57 13.59
N LEU A 108 -31.85 26.10 14.71
CA LEU A 108 -30.49 25.81 15.16
C LEU A 108 -30.30 24.32 15.47
N SER A 109 -31.33 23.65 16.01
CA SER A 109 -31.28 22.21 16.29
C SER A 109 -31.07 21.39 15.03
N SER A 110 -31.78 21.71 13.94
CA SER A 110 -31.61 21.06 12.63
C SER A 110 -30.20 21.26 12.08
N ARG A 111 -29.65 22.48 12.21
CA ARG A 111 -28.27 22.79 11.82
C ARG A 111 -27.25 21.98 12.63
N LEU A 112 -27.40 21.93 13.95
CA LEU A 112 -26.50 21.16 14.82
C LEU A 112 -26.56 19.66 14.52
N TYR A 113 -27.74 19.12 14.26
CA TYR A 113 -27.89 17.71 13.86
C TYR A 113 -27.16 17.42 12.54
N HIS A 114 -27.29 18.30 11.54
CA HIS A 114 -26.55 18.22 10.28
C HIS A 114 -25.03 18.23 10.51
N ASP A 115 -24.51 19.21 11.25
CA ASP A 115 -23.08 19.35 11.51
C ASP A 115 -22.51 18.12 12.22
N PHE A 116 -23.15 17.66 13.30
CA PHE A 116 -22.65 16.52 14.08
C PHE A 116 -22.74 15.19 13.31
N LEU A 117 -23.77 15.03 12.46
CA LEU A 117 -23.88 13.85 11.61
C LEU A 117 -22.80 13.84 10.54
N THR A 118 -22.55 14.98 9.88
CA THR A 118 -21.48 15.15 8.90
C THR A 118 -20.10 14.88 9.53
N GLU A 119 -19.83 15.44 10.71
CA GLU A 119 -18.59 15.19 11.45
C GLU A 119 -18.41 13.71 11.84
N LYS A 120 -19.49 13.07 12.33
CA LYS A 120 -19.46 11.63 12.62
C LYS A 120 -19.12 10.81 11.37
N ASN A 121 -19.78 11.09 10.25
CA ASN A 121 -19.56 10.37 9.00
C ASN A 121 -18.13 10.58 8.47
N ASN A 122 -17.62 11.81 8.53
CA ASN A 122 -16.25 12.13 8.15
C ASN A 122 -15.22 11.38 9.02
N ARG A 123 -15.43 11.32 10.33
CA ARG A 123 -14.57 10.55 11.25
C ARG A 123 -14.58 9.05 10.95
N GLU A 124 -15.76 8.45 10.72
CA GLU A 124 -15.85 7.02 10.37
C GLU A 124 -15.19 6.71 9.03
N LYS A 125 -15.38 7.59 8.03
CA LYS A 125 -14.70 7.48 6.73
C LYS A 125 -13.18 7.53 6.90
N LEU A 126 -12.67 8.54 7.60
CA LEU A 126 -11.23 8.69 7.85
C LEU A 126 -10.66 7.49 8.61
N ARG A 127 -11.38 6.99 9.62
CA ARG A 127 -11.00 5.80 10.38
C ARG A 127 -10.91 4.57 9.46
N THR A 128 -11.88 4.38 8.59
CA THR A 128 -11.90 3.27 7.63
C THR A 128 -10.72 3.36 6.65
N GLU A 129 -10.49 4.54 6.07
CA GLU A 129 -9.35 4.79 5.18
C GLU A 129 -8.01 4.54 5.90
N LEU A 130 -7.87 5.01 7.13
CA LEU A 130 -6.67 4.81 7.94
C LEU A 130 -6.44 3.32 8.23
N LEU A 131 -7.48 2.60 8.67
CA LEU A 131 -7.40 1.16 8.94
C LEU A 131 -7.03 0.37 7.69
N SER A 132 -7.56 0.73 6.51
CA SER A 132 -7.19 0.08 5.25
C SER A 132 -5.70 0.25 4.91
N LYS A 133 -5.12 1.43 5.20
CA LYS A 133 -3.70 1.73 4.96
C LYS A 133 -2.79 1.08 5.99
N ILE A 134 -3.22 1.01 7.25
CA ILE A 134 -2.42 0.44 8.35
C ILE A 134 -2.46 -1.08 8.32
N MET A 135 -3.64 -1.69 8.20
CA MET A 135 -3.78 -3.12 8.44
C MET A 135 -3.45 -3.99 7.23
N ARG A 136 -3.39 -3.44 6.00
CA ARG A 136 -3.16 -4.15 4.72
C ARG A 136 -3.61 -5.61 4.81
N VAL A 137 -4.86 -5.83 5.21
CA VAL A 137 -5.42 -7.18 5.32
C VAL A 137 -6.00 -7.51 3.97
N VAL A 138 -5.56 -8.60 3.38
CA VAL A 138 -6.04 -9.08 2.09
C VAL A 138 -6.43 -10.54 2.21
N ASN A 139 -7.41 -11.00 1.42
CA ASN A 139 -7.75 -12.41 1.37
C ASN A 139 -7.15 -13.04 0.10
N VAL A 140 -6.61 -14.25 0.19
CA VAL A 140 -6.04 -14.98 -0.96
C VAL A 140 -7.08 -15.20 -2.06
N ASP A 141 -8.36 -15.32 -1.69
CA ASP A 141 -9.47 -15.51 -2.64
C ASP A 141 -9.60 -14.32 -3.61
N ASP A 142 -9.33 -13.09 -3.14
CA ASP A 142 -9.37 -11.86 -3.95
C ASP A 142 -8.30 -11.86 -5.06
N TYR A 143 -7.30 -12.75 -4.97
CA TYR A 143 -6.21 -12.94 -5.93
C TYR A 143 -6.35 -14.24 -6.73
N GLY A 144 -7.53 -14.86 -6.70
CA GLY A 144 -7.82 -16.11 -7.43
C GLY A 144 -7.45 -17.38 -6.68
N GLY A 145 -7.28 -17.31 -5.35
CA GLY A 145 -7.18 -18.50 -4.50
C GLY A 145 -8.42 -19.39 -4.66
N ASP A 146 -8.21 -20.70 -4.74
CA ASP A 146 -9.30 -21.67 -4.88
C ASP A 146 -9.42 -22.53 -3.61
N PRO A 147 -10.29 -22.16 -2.65
CA PRO A 147 -10.52 -22.94 -1.44
C PRO A 147 -11.24 -24.28 -1.70
N THR A 148 -11.70 -24.57 -2.93
CA THR A 148 -12.32 -25.86 -3.25
C THR A 148 -11.31 -26.98 -3.45
N GLY A 149 -10.02 -26.64 -3.59
CA GLY A 149 -8.93 -27.59 -3.77
C GLY A 149 -8.89 -28.20 -5.18
N GLN A 150 -9.45 -27.52 -6.18
CA GLN A 150 -9.48 -27.99 -7.56
C GLN A 150 -8.38 -27.35 -8.43
N LYS A 151 -8.03 -26.10 -8.16
CA LYS A 151 -7.05 -25.32 -8.93
C LYS A 151 -5.81 -24.97 -8.12
N ASP A 152 -4.72 -24.78 -8.83
CA ASP A 152 -3.47 -24.30 -8.27
C ASP A 152 -3.63 -22.86 -7.75
N SER A 153 -3.40 -22.65 -6.45
CA SER A 153 -3.46 -21.35 -5.77
C SER A 153 -2.07 -20.74 -5.56
N THR A 154 -0.99 -21.31 -6.11
CA THR A 154 0.39 -20.85 -5.89
C THR A 154 0.57 -19.39 -6.28
N GLN A 155 0.08 -18.98 -7.45
CA GLN A 155 0.20 -17.59 -7.90
C GLN A 155 -0.66 -16.63 -7.04
N ALA A 156 -1.86 -17.06 -6.63
CA ALA A 156 -2.72 -16.27 -5.75
C ALA A 156 -2.05 -15.96 -4.41
N PHE A 157 -1.34 -16.93 -3.81
CA PHE A 157 -0.55 -16.68 -2.60
C PHE A 157 0.59 -15.68 -2.86
N ALA A 158 1.30 -15.81 -3.98
CA ALA A 158 2.38 -14.89 -4.34
C ALA A 158 1.86 -13.46 -4.54
N ASP A 159 0.72 -13.28 -5.21
CA ASP A 159 0.12 -11.98 -5.47
C ASP A 159 -0.48 -11.34 -4.21
N ALA A 160 -1.13 -12.16 -3.37
CA ALA A 160 -1.68 -11.71 -2.09
C ALA A 160 -0.55 -11.23 -1.16
N LEU A 161 0.56 -11.97 -1.06
CA LEU A 161 1.72 -11.62 -0.24
C LEU A 161 2.55 -10.46 -0.83
N ALA A 162 2.70 -10.42 -2.16
CA ALA A 162 3.54 -9.48 -2.91
C ALA A 162 4.87 -9.17 -2.19
N ASP A 163 5.17 -7.90 -1.90
CA ASP A 163 6.39 -7.48 -1.20
C ASP A 163 6.30 -7.53 0.34
N GLY A 164 5.21 -8.07 0.89
CA GLY A 164 4.96 -8.18 2.32
C GLY A 164 4.35 -6.94 2.97
N ASN A 165 4.67 -6.70 4.24
CA ASN A 165 4.09 -5.65 5.10
C ASN A 165 2.57 -5.73 5.22
N ARG A 166 2.02 -6.95 5.29
CA ARG A 166 0.59 -7.20 5.19
C ARG A 166 0.17 -8.47 5.91
N MET A 167 -1.11 -8.54 6.25
CA MET A 167 -1.74 -9.77 6.72
C MET A 167 -2.50 -10.39 5.55
N VAL A 168 -2.14 -11.62 5.20
CA VAL A 168 -2.86 -12.42 4.21
C VAL A 168 -3.75 -13.41 4.94
N THR A 169 -5.04 -13.33 4.67
CA THR A 169 -6.08 -14.19 5.25
C THR A 169 -6.54 -15.21 4.22
N MET A 170 -7.04 -16.35 4.70
CA MET A 170 -7.58 -17.42 3.87
C MET A 170 -8.97 -17.78 4.37
N SER A 171 -9.85 -18.14 3.45
CA SER A 171 -11.17 -18.68 3.77
C SER A 171 -11.08 -20.14 4.25
N ALA A 172 -12.20 -20.67 4.75
CA ALA A 172 -12.32 -22.12 4.99
C ALA A 172 -12.23 -22.87 3.66
N GLY A 173 -11.59 -24.04 3.66
CA GLY A 173 -11.40 -24.85 2.46
C GLY A 173 -9.99 -25.42 2.34
N THR A 174 -9.70 -26.02 1.19
CA THR A 174 -8.38 -26.56 0.83
C THR A 174 -7.79 -25.80 -0.34
N TYR A 175 -6.60 -25.21 -0.16
CA TYR A 175 -5.84 -24.56 -1.21
C TYR A 175 -4.72 -25.48 -1.68
N LEU A 176 -4.62 -25.70 -2.98
CA LEU A 176 -3.52 -26.45 -3.58
C LEU A 176 -2.35 -25.52 -3.91
N THR A 177 -1.11 -25.97 -3.66
CA THR A 177 0.10 -25.19 -3.98
C THR A 177 1.31 -26.08 -4.30
N THR A 178 2.32 -25.51 -4.96
CA THR A 178 3.69 -26.07 -5.02
C THR A 178 4.63 -25.49 -3.96
N GLY A 179 4.21 -24.47 -3.22
CA GLY A 179 5.00 -23.83 -2.17
C GLY A 179 4.72 -22.33 -2.06
N ILE A 180 4.84 -21.80 -0.85
CA ILE A 180 4.56 -20.41 -0.51
C ILE A 180 5.84 -19.76 0.00
N LYS A 181 6.15 -18.58 -0.52
CA LYS A 181 7.33 -17.78 -0.14
C LYS A 181 6.90 -16.55 0.64
N MET A 182 7.23 -16.52 1.94
CA MET A 182 6.86 -15.46 2.86
C MET A 182 7.84 -14.27 2.82
N PRO A 183 7.42 -13.08 2.35
CA PRO A 183 8.23 -11.86 2.46
C PRO A 183 8.27 -11.33 3.89
N ASN A 184 9.16 -10.37 4.16
CA ASN A 184 9.31 -9.76 5.47
C ASN A 184 8.04 -9.03 5.94
N ASN A 185 7.86 -8.96 7.26
CA ASN A 185 6.72 -8.28 7.90
C ASN A 185 5.36 -8.80 7.40
N SER A 186 5.21 -10.12 7.31
CA SER A 186 4.03 -10.74 6.74
C SER A 186 3.42 -11.78 7.66
N ARG A 187 2.10 -11.85 7.65
CA ARG A 187 1.33 -12.85 8.40
C ARG A 187 0.46 -13.62 7.43
N LEU A 188 0.43 -14.94 7.54
CA LEU A 188 -0.50 -15.81 6.82
C LEU A 188 -1.44 -16.45 7.84
N VAL A 189 -2.74 -16.16 7.74
CA VAL A 189 -3.73 -16.47 8.76
C VAL A 189 -4.92 -17.22 8.15
N GLY A 190 -5.20 -18.42 8.63
CA GLY A 190 -6.41 -19.17 8.28
C GLY A 190 -7.53 -18.99 9.31
N GLN A 191 -8.63 -19.72 9.12
CA GLN A 191 -9.78 -19.72 10.03
C GLN A 191 -9.70 -20.77 11.15
N GLY A 192 -8.67 -21.61 11.15
CA GLY A 192 -8.43 -22.66 12.15
C GLY A 192 -7.81 -23.92 11.55
N ALA A 193 -7.19 -24.74 12.42
CA ALA A 193 -6.76 -26.08 12.04
C ALA A 193 -7.96 -26.93 11.59
N ASP A 194 -7.77 -27.74 10.55
CA ASP A 194 -8.79 -28.55 9.87
C ASP A 194 -9.95 -27.74 9.22
N ILE A 195 -9.95 -26.40 9.32
CA ILE A 195 -10.92 -25.50 8.67
C ILE A 195 -10.31 -24.90 7.40
N THR A 196 -9.11 -24.32 7.52
CA THR A 196 -8.31 -23.86 6.39
C THR A 196 -7.14 -24.82 6.20
N ILE A 197 -7.02 -25.43 5.02
CA ILE A 197 -6.00 -26.42 4.71
C ILE A 197 -5.20 -25.93 3.50
N ILE A 198 -3.87 -25.94 3.61
CA ILE A 198 -2.96 -25.78 2.48
C ILE A 198 -2.38 -27.15 2.19
N LYS A 199 -2.41 -27.58 0.92
CA LYS A 199 -1.98 -28.93 0.53
C LYS A 199 -1.05 -28.86 -0.69
N PHE A 200 0.02 -29.65 -0.67
CA PHE A 200 0.83 -29.83 -1.88
C PHE A 200 0.04 -30.49 -3.01
N MET A 201 0.14 -29.95 -4.23
CA MET A 201 -0.41 -30.57 -5.45
C MET A 201 0.25 -31.91 -5.74
N ASP A 202 -0.45 -32.79 -6.46
CA ASP A 202 0.03 -34.15 -6.68
C ASP A 202 1.33 -34.22 -7.52
N ASN A 203 1.50 -33.26 -8.42
CA ASN A 203 2.69 -33.12 -9.27
C ASN A 203 3.85 -32.36 -8.59
N THR A 204 3.71 -31.89 -7.35
CA THR A 204 4.76 -31.10 -6.67
C THR A 204 6.04 -31.92 -6.51
N PRO A 205 7.22 -31.43 -6.95
CA PRO A 205 8.50 -32.13 -6.79
C PRO A 205 8.89 -32.40 -5.33
N ALA A 206 9.87 -33.28 -5.11
CA ALA A 206 10.26 -33.70 -3.75
C ALA A 206 10.95 -32.57 -2.98
N GLU A 207 11.76 -31.77 -3.66
CA GLU A 207 12.60 -30.71 -3.11
C GLU A 207 11.81 -29.49 -2.62
N ASN A 208 10.56 -29.36 -3.04
CA ASN A 208 9.71 -28.22 -2.70
C ASN A 208 9.46 -28.15 -1.19
N ILE A 209 9.27 -26.91 -0.73
CA ILE A 209 9.00 -26.59 0.66
C ILE A 209 7.67 -25.87 0.71
N GLY A 210 6.81 -26.32 1.62
CA GLY A 210 5.41 -25.91 1.65
C GLY A 210 5.26 -24.43 1.92
N ILE A 211 5.90 -23.95 2.98
CA ILE A 211 6.00 -22.53 3.33
C ILE A 211 7.43 -22.24 3.79
N THR A 212 8.08 -21.22 3.23
CA THR A 212 9.38 -20.75 3.71
C THR A 212 9.57 -19.25 3.45
N ASN A 213 10.57 -18.62 4.07
CA ASN A 213 10.90 -17.22 3.80
C ASN A 213 11.33 -17.01 2.34
N LEU A 214 10.89 -15.91 1.74
CA LEU A 214 11.15 -15.56 0.34
C LEU A 214 12.64 -15.38 0.05
N LYS A 215 13.35 -14.70 0.97
CA LYS A 215 14.79 -14.46 0.86
C LYS A 215 15.52 -15.24 1.94
N MET A 216 16.48 -16.05 1.52
CA MET A 216 17.29 -16.90 2.39
C MET A 216 18.68 -16.28 2.59
N SER A 217 18.71 -15.00 2.99
CA SER A 217 19.92 -14.20 3.15
C SER A 217 20.36 -14.00 4.60
N GLY A 218 19.62 -14.57 5.56
CA GLY A 218 19.79 -14.27 6.99
C GLY A 218 19.08 -13.00 7.48
N TYR A 219 18.48 -12.24 6.56
CA TYR A 219 17.76 -10.99 6.87
C TYR A 219 16.23 -11.11 6.78
N ALA A 220 15.72 -12.35 6.72
CA ALA A 220 14.29 -12.57 6.76
C ALA A 220 13.77 -12.22 8.18
N LYS A 221 12.68 -11.47 8.28
CA LYS A 221 12.17 -11.03 9.57
C LYS A 221 10.66 -10.85 9.67
N ASN A 222 10.15 -11.02 10.88
CA ASN A 222 8.77 -10.75 11.25
C ASN A 222 7.79 -11.55 10.36
N ILE A 223 7.90 -12.88 10.39
CA ILE A 223 7.05 -13.80 9.63
C ILE A 223 6.17 -14.57 10.61
N SER A 224 4.86 -14.59 10.36
CA SER A 224 3.90 -15.33 11.17
C SER A 224 3.03 -16.26 10.33
N LEU A 225 2.80 -17.47 10.83
CA LEU A 225 1.93 -18.50 10.26
C LEU A 225 0.92 -18.93 11.32
N GLU A 226 -0.39 -18.75 11.06
CA GLU A 226 -1.40 -18.83 12.12
C GLU A 226 -2.69 -19.51 11.69
N ASN A 227 -3.23 -20.40 12.53
CA ASN A 227 -4.62 -20.92 12.43
C ASN A 227 -4.95 -21.64 11.11
N PHE A 228 -4.14 -22.60 10.66
CA PHE A 228 -4.47 -23.44 9.50
C PHE A 228 -3.82 -24.83 9.61
N SER A 229 -4.10 -25.69 8.65
CA SER A 229 -3.39 -26.96 8.50
C SER A 229 -2.53 -26.99 7.25
N PHE A 230 -1.35 -27.58 7.34
CA PHE A 230 -0.50 -27.86 6.18
C PHE A 230 -0.39 -29.36 5.94
N ASN A 231 -0.85 -29.80 4.76
CA ASN A 231 -0.76 -31.18 4.29
C ASN A 231 0.36 -31.32 3.26
N GLY A 232 1.44 -31.99 3.67
CA GLY A 232 2.61 -32.24 2.82
C GLY A 232 2.38 -33.24 1.70
N ASN A 233 1.22 -33.90 1.67
CA ASN A 233 0.81 -34.84 0.64
C ASN A 233 1.95 -35.80 0.25
N LYS A 234 2.68 -36.36 1.24
CA LYS A 234 3.92 -37.15 1.01
C LYS A 234 3.71 -38.37 0.11
N PHE A 235 2.47 -38.85 -0.02
CA PHE A 235 2.14 -40.02 -0.83
C PHE A 235 1.68 -39.70 -2.26
N ARG A 236 1.65 -38.42 -2.66
CA ARG A 236 1.11 -37.92 -3.93
C ARG A 236 1.60 -38.57 -5.23
N GLN A 237 2.79 -39.14 -5.22
CA GLN A 237 3.36 -39.83 -6.38
C GLN A 237 3.60 -41.30 -6.03
N ASN A 238 2.53 -41.99 -5.62
CA ASN A 238 2.53 -43.42 -5.31
C ASN A 238 3.62 -43.84 -4.33
N LYS A 239 3.88 -42.99 -3.32
CA LYS A 239 4.93 -43.19 -2.30
C LYS A 239 6.36 -43.32 -2.86
N ALA A 240 6.61 -42.85 -4.09
CA ALA A 240 7.93 -42.93 -4.73
C ALA A 240 8.90 -41.84 -4.24
N LEU A 241 8.39 -40.75 -3.67
CA LEU A 241 9.20 -39.61 -3.25
C LEU A 241 10.06 -39.94 -2.03
N LYS A 242 11.27 -39.38 -2.01
CA LYS A 242 12.17 -39.35 -0.86
C LYS A 242 12.59 -37.91 -0.59
N PRO A 243 12.92 -37.53 0.66
CA PRO A 243 13.48 -36.22 0.96
C PRO A 243 14.68 -35.89 0.07
N ALA A 244 14.71 -34.65 -0.44
CA ALA A 244 15.75 -34.20 -1.38
C ALA A 244 17.10 -33.87 -0.72
N GLY A 245 17.18 -33.93 0.62
CA GLY A 245 18.39 -33.65 1.39
C GLY A 245 18.46 -32.20 1.89
N GLY A 246 19.27 -32.00 2.93
CA GLY A 246 19.28 -30.75 3.71
C GLY A 246 17.92 -30.55 4.40
N SER A 247 17.45 -29.31 4.40
CA SER A 247 16.16 -28.85 4.96
C SER A 247 15.02 -28.79 3.93
N ARG A 248 15.27 -29.23 2.70
CA ARG A 248 14.27 -29.32 1.63
C ARG A 248 13.21 -30.38 1.95
N SER A 249 12.09 -30.40 1.22
CA SER A 249 11.00 -31.37 1.44
C SER A 249 10.20 -31.19 2.76
N SER A 250 10.46 -30.13 3.51
CA SER A 250 9.72 -29.78 4.72
C SER A 250 8.39 -29.10 4.39
N ASN A 251 7.37 -29.28 5.23
CA ASN A 251 6.11 -28.55 5.10
C ASN A 251 6.33 -27.07 5.40
N ILE A 252 6.89 -26.74 6.56
CA ILE A 252 7.19 -25.37 6.97
C ILE A 252 8.68 -25.29 7.30
N ARG A 253 9.37 -24.28 6.74
CA ARG A 253 10.78 -24.01 7.04
C ARG A 253 11.05 -22.53 7.28
N LEU A 254 11.61 -22.21 8.44
CA LEU A 254 12.16 -20.89 8.75
C LEU A 254 13.70 -20.96 8.67
N ALA A 255 14.28 -20.40 7.61
CA ALA A 255 15.71 -20.48 7.30
C ALA A 255 16.38 -19.09 7.39
N GLY A 256 17.11 -18.84 8.48
CA GLY A 256 17.72 -17.53 8.77
C GLY A 256 16.69 -16.43 9.02
N VAL A 257 15.65 -16.74 9.81
CA VAL A 257 14.54 -15.82 10.13
C VAL A 257 14.71 -15.26 11.53
N THR A 258 14.64 -13.94 11.68
CA THR A 258 14.52 -13.26 12.98
C THR A 258 13.05 -12.93 13.27
N ASN A 259 12.54 -13.25 14.46
CA ASN A 259 11.12 -13.08 14.83
C ASN A 259 10.20 -13.91 13.91
N GLY A 260 10.30 -15.23 14.04
CA GLY A 260 9.44 -16.19 13.35
C GLY A 260 8.38 -16.76 14.30
N TYR A 261 7.12 -16.83 13.86
CA TYR A 261 6.00 -17.27 14.68
C TYR A 261 5.18 -18.33 13.95
N VAL A 262 4.90 -19.45 14.61
CA VAL A 262 4.01 -20.49 14.10
C VAL A 262 3.03 -20.87 15.21
N TYR A 263 1.75 -20.53 15.03
CA TYR A 263 0.73 -20.65 16.08
C TYR A 263 -0.52 -21.35 15.60
N ASN A 264 -0.98 -22.37 16.34
CA ASN A 264 -2.20 -23.10 16.01
C ASN A 264 -2.15 -23.69 14.59
N VAL A 265 -0.99 -24.19 14.16
CA VAL A 265 -0.79 -24.75 12.82
C VAL A 265 -0.61 -26.25 12.91
N LYS A 266 -1.57 -27.01 12.37
CA LYS A 266 -1.47 -28.47 12.27
C LYS A 266 -0.74 -28.87 11.00
N SER A 267 0.51 -29.33 11.13
CA SER A 267 1.33 -29.78 9.99
C SER A 267 1.45 -31.30 9.95
N TYR A 268 1.08 -31.93 8.84
CA TYR A 268 1.07 -33.39 8.71
C TYR A 268 1.44 -33.86 7.29
N ASP A 269 1.67 -35.17 7.14
CA ASP A 269 2.08 -35.80 5.89
C ASP A 269 3.27 -35.13 5.20
N ALA A 270 4.20 -34.59 6.00
CA ALA A 270 5.46 -34.05 5.51
C ALA A 270 6.36 -35.14 4.90
N LEU A 271 7.11 -34.76 3.87
CA LEU A 271 8.10 -35.65 3.27
C LEU A 271 9.39 -35.70 4.13
N LEU A 272 9.85 -34.55 4.66
CA LEU A 272 10.94 -34.46 5.64
C LEU A 272 10.44 -34.02 7.04
N HIS A 273 10.37 -32.71 7.30
CA HIS A 273 9.94 -32.15 8.58
C HIS A 273 8.58 -31.45 8.47
N CYS A 274 7.76 -31.56 9.51
CA CYS A 274 6.53 -30.77 9.60
C CYS A 274 6.84 -29.28 9.79
N ILE A 275 7.74 -28.96 10.72
CA ILE A 275 8.25 -27.60 10.96
C ILE A 275 9.76 -27.73 11.18
N ASP A 276 10.55 -27.00 10.38
CA ASP A 276 12.01 -26.93 10.49
C ASP A 276 12.45 -25.48 10.74
N VAL A 277 13.40 -25.31 11.66
CA VAL A 277 14.04 -24.03 11.97
C VAL A 277 15.53 -24.21 11.78
N THR A 278 16.09 -23.54 10.78
CA THR A 278 17.49 -23.70 10.38
C THR A 278 18.12 -22.35 10.05
N TYR A 279 19.41 -22.36 9.69
CA TYR A 279 20.10 -21.17 9.21
C TYR A 279 19.76 -20.88 7.75
N ALA A 280 20.24 -19.76 7.21
CA ALA A 280 19.96 -19.28 5.85
C ALA A 280 20.62 -20.14 4.75
N SER A 281 20.24 -21.42 4.66
CA SER A 281 20.76 -22.40 3.71
C SER A 281 19.73 -23.50 3.50
N ASP A 282 19.76 -24.09 2.32
CA ASP A 282 19.02 -25.32 2.08
C ASP A 282 19.73 -26.52 2.71
N ASP A 283 21.06 -26.56 2.67
CA ASP A 283 21.83 -27.66 3.24
C ASP A 283 22.10 -27.41 4.72
N TYR A 284 22.17 -28.47 5.52
CA TYR A 284 22.55 -28.37 6.92
C TYR A 284 24.05 -28.10 7.07
N PHE A 285 24.42 -27.43 8.16
CA PHE A 285 25.78 -27.00 8.40
C PHE A 285 26.63 -28.16 8.94
N TYR A 286 27.60 -28.62 8.14
CA TYR A 286 28.53 -29.68 8.53
C TYR A 286 29.97 -29.19 8.41
N GLN A 287 30.48 -28.51 9.44
CA GLN A 287 31.88 -28.06 9.52
C GLN A 287 32.68 -28.73 10.64
N GLY A 288 32.11 -29.76 11.29
CA GLY A 288 32.73 -30.42 12.44
C GLY A 288 32.43 -29.72 13.75
N ASP A 289 32.82 -30.37 14.85
CA ASP A 289 32.54 -29.92 16.21
C ASP A 289 33.20 -28.57 16.54
N GLY A 290 32.58 -27.79 17.42
CA GLY A 290 33.04 -26.45 17.82
C GLY A 290 32.80 -25.33 16.79
N ASN A 291 32.32 -25.64 15.59
CA ASN A 291 31.99 -24.65 14.56
C ASN A 291 30.53 -24.24 14.63
N ARG A 292 30.30 -22.92 14.55
CA ARG A 292 28.97 -22.32 14.54
C ARG A 292 28.74 -21.59 13.23
N VAL A 293 27.52 -21.65 12.73
CA VAL A 293 27.10 -20.82 11.59
C VAL A 293 27.31 -19.34 11.95
N PRO A 294 27.71 -18.47 11.01
CA PRO A 294 27.73 -17.03 11.25
C PRO A 294 26.39 -16.55 11.81
N GLU A 295 26.44 -15.80 12.91
CA GLU A 295 25.25 -15.37 13.64
C GLU A 295 24.23 -14.58 12.77
N SER A 296 24.71 -13.92 11.70
CA SER A 296 23.87 -13.21 10.72
C SER A 296 23.01 -14.12 9.85
N LEU A 297 23.31 -15.42 9.79
CA LEU A 297 22.59 -16.42 9.01
C LEU A 297 21.66 -17.27 9.86
N GLU A 298 21.73 -17.16 11.19
CA GLU A 298 20.93 -17.95 12.12
C GLU A 298 19.46 -17.49 12.15
N SER A 299 18.55 -18.43 12.39
CA SER A 299 17.21 -18.07 12.84
C SER A 299 17.23 -17.68 14.32
N LYS A 300 16.49 -16.64 14.70
CA LYS A 300 16.46 -16.08 16.06
C LYS A 300 15.06 -15.69 16.48
N HIS A 301 14.77 -15.79 17.77
CA HIS A 301 13.49 -15.40 18.36
C HIS A 301 12.31 -16.09 17.68
N VAL A 302 12.44 -17.40 17.49
CA VAL A 302 11.37 -18.22 16.90
C VAL A 302 10.49 -18.76 18.01
N HIS A 303 9.17 -18.65 17.85
CA HIS A 303 8.20 -19.21 18.78
C HIS A 303 7.21 -20.09 18.02
N ILE A 304 7.11 -21.35 18.44
CA ILE A 304 6.19 -22.35 17.91
C ILE A 304 5.31 -22.76 19.08
N ASP A 305 4.00 -22.52 18.97
CA ASP A 305 3.05 -22.78 20.04
C ASP A 305 1.78 -23.45 19.50
N ASN A 306 1.29 -24.46 20.22
CA ASN A 306 0.09 -25.23 19.88
C ASN A 306 0.07 -25.76 18.41
N CYS A 307 1.13 -26.47 17.97
CA CYS A 307 1.30 -26.96 16.60
C CYS A 307 1.48 -28.48 16.52
#